data_AF-A0AAU7Z422-F1
#
_entry.id   AF-A0AAU7Z422-F1
#
_cell.length_a   1.000
_cell.length_b   1.000
_cell.length_c   1.000
_cell.angle_alpha   90.00
_cell.angle_beta   90.00
_cell.angle_gamma   90.00
#
_symmetry.space_group_name_H-M   'P 1'
#
loop_
_entity.id
_entity.type
_entity.pdbx_description
1 polymer ?
#
loop_
_entity_poly.entity_id
_entity_poly.type
_entity_poly.pdbx_seq_one_letter_code
_entity_poly.pdbx_strand_id
1 'polypeptide(L)'
;MTKGLISEGETVTFRGRHLGLKLRHKSRIEVLRPYSYFRDVMVTGVFSHFEHEHHFAAMDDGTRLRDEIRFTAPWGAIGRLATKILVKRHLTAFLMERNAGLKQVAESEDWHRYLDGQSVTIAVAPKGSSVKQRWEASSLLPRSQS
;
A
#
# COMPACT_ATOMS: atom_id res chain seq x y z
N MET A 1 -5.69 6.16 10.00
CA MET A 1 -5.90 5.20 8.91
C MET A 1 -7.35 5.33 8.52
N THR A 2 -7.63 5.49 7.23
CA THR A 2 -9.01 5.39 6.74
C THR A 2 -9.43 3.93 6.93
N LYS A 3 -10.62 3.72 7.50
CA LYS A 3 -11.22 2.40 7.70
C LYS A 3 -12.41 2.34 6.75
N GLY A 4 -12.50 1.31 5.92
CA GLY A 4 -13.62 1.11 5.00
C GLY A 4 -13.26 1.30 3.52
N LEU A 5 -14.31 1.27 2.69
CA LEU A 5 -14.23 1.42 1.24
C LEU A 5 -13.75 2.81 0.84
N ILE A 6 -12.86 2.85 -0.15
CA ILE A 6 -12.29 4.09 -0.68
C ILE A 6 -13.33 4.81 -1.54
N SER A 7 -13.47 6.12 -1.35
CA SER A 7 -14.35 6.98 -2.15
C SER A 7 -13.59 7.95 -3.05
N GLU A 8 -14.21 8.39 -4.15
CA GLU A 8 -13.66 9.47 -4.98
C GLU A 8 -13.50 10.76 -4.17
N GLY A 9 -12.40 11.47 -4.37
CA GLY A 9 -12.03 12.67 -3.61
C GLY A 9 -11.40 12.39 -2.23
N GLU A 10 -11.47 11.15 -1.72
CA GLU A 10 -10.84 10.78 -0.46
C GLU A 10 -9.31 10.90 -0.52
N THR A 11 -8.68 11.16 0.62
CA THR A 11 -7.23 11.22 0.72
C THR A 11 -6.68 10.15 1.65
N VAL A 12 -5.69 9.40 1.16
CA VAL A 12 -4.97 8.38 1.92
C VAL A 12 -3.56 8.86 2.22
N THR A 13 -3.10 8.67 3.46
CA THR A 13 -1.72 9.01 3.87
C THR A 13 -0.99 7.78 4.36
N PHE A 14 0.07 7.42 3.64
CA PHE A 14 0.99 6.36 3.99
C PHE A 14 2.24 6.94 4.68
N ARG A 15 2.74 6.22 5.68
CA ARG A 15 4.04 6.49 6.31
C ARG A 15 4.83 5.19 6.33
N GLY A 16 6.05 5.23 5.82
CA GLY A 16 6.90 4.06 5.70
C GLY A 16 8.37 4.44 5.77
N ARG A 17 9.23 3.45 6.01
CA ARG A 17 10.68 3.62 5.91
C ARG A 17 11.15 3.06 4.57
N HIS A 18 11.52 3.94 3.64
CA HIS A 18 11.97 3.58 2.30
C HIS A 18 13.42 4.06 2.13
N LEU A 19 14.30 3.19 1.64
CA LEU A 19 15.71 3.52 1.39
C LEU A 19 16.41 4.15 2.62
N GLY A 20 16.05 3.70 3.84
CA GLY A 20 16.58 4.23 5.10
C GLY A 20 15.90 5.52 5.62
N LEU A 21 15.08 6.19 4.81
CA LEU A 21 14.39 7.43 5.16
C LEU A 21 12.95 7.18 5.60
N LYS A 22 12.48 7.90 6.63
CA LYS A 22 11.06 7.91 7.01
C LYS A 22 10.32 8.85 6.05
N LEU A 23 9.51 8.30 5.17
CA LEU A 23 8.77 9.05 4.17
C LEU A 23 7.28 9.08 4.50
N ARG A 24 6.65 10.19 4.13
CA ARG A 24 5.19 10.37 4.16
C ARG A 24 4.72 10.62 2.73
N HIS A 25 3.71 9.87 2.30
CA HIS A 25 3.10 9.98 0.99
C HIS A 25 1.60 10.14 1.18
N LYS A 26 1.03 11.24 0.69
CA LYS A 26 -0.39 11.58 0.77
C LYS A 26 -0.93 11.63 -0.66
N SER A 27 -1.90 10.78 -0.99
CA SER A 27 -2.57 10.74 -2.29
C SER A 27 -4.05 11.00 -2.16
N ARG A 28 -4.63 11.65 -3.16
CA ARG A 28 -6.08 11.81 -3.32
C ARG A 28 -6.58 10.86 -4.41
N ILE A 29 -7.68 10.19 -4.17
CA ILE A 29 -8.39 9.40 -5.17
C ILE A 29 -9.06 10.37 -6.13
N GLU A 30 -8.50 10.49 -7.32
CA GLU A 30 -8.95 11.47 -8.29
C GLU A 30 -10.06 10.95 -9.18
N VAL A 31 -10.01 9.65 -9.52
CA VAL A 31 -11.02 8.99 -10.33
C VAL A 31 -11.34 7.64 -9.69
N LEU A 32 -12.62 7.32 -9.56
CA LEU A 32 -13.10 6.00 -9.13
C LEU A 32 -14.20 5.50 -10.08
N ARG A 33 -13.93 4.37 -10.74
CA ARG A 33 -14.93 3.57 -11.45
C ARG A 33 -15.09 2.24 -10.70
N PRO A 34 -16.21 2.03 -10.01
CA PRO A 34 -16.40 0.85 -9.16
C PRO A 34 -16.01 -0.46 -9.87
N TYR A 35 -15.30 -1.31 -9.11
CA TYR A 35 -14.86 -2.67 -9.50
C TYR A 35 -13.96 -2.77 -10.75
N SER A 36 -13.60 -1.67 -11.39
CA SER A 36 -12.89 -1.68 -12.68
C SER A 36 -11.66 -0.79 -12.70
N TYR A 37 -11.68 0.37 -12.04
CA TYR A 37 -10.57 1.30 -12.08
C TYR A 37 -10.59 2.31 -10.94
N PHE A 38 -9.41 2.67 -10.44
CA PHE A 38 -9.25 3.94 -9.76
C PHE A 38 -7.86 4.54 -9.99
N ARG A 39 -7.77 5.86 -9.88
CA ARG A 39 -6.53 6.61 -9.94
C ARG A 39 -6.34 7.41 -8.67
N ASP A 40 -5.16 7.27 -8.07
CA ASP A 40 -4.70 8.14 -6.99
C ASP A 40 -3.55 9.03 -7.45
N VAL A 41 -3.62 10.31 -7.07
CA VAL A 41 -2.63 11.33 -7.41
C VAL A 41 -2.03 11.88 -6.13
N MET A 42 -0.70 11.94 -6.07
CA MET A 42 0.01 12.41 -4.89
C MET A 42 -0.22 13.92 -4.68
N VAL A 43 -0.73 14.25 -3.49
CA VAL A 43 -0.90 15.61 -2.98
C VAL A 43 0.37 16.09 -2.27
N THR A 44 1.05 15.20 -1.54
CA THR A 44 2.30 15.53 -0.83
C THR A 44 3.18 14.30 -0.71
N GLY A 45 4.45 14.42 -1.08
CA GLY A 45 5.41 13.32 -0.94
C GLY A 45 6.78 13.69 -1.48
N VAL A 46 7.63 12.68 -1.64
CA VAL A 46 9.01 12.89 -2.12
C VAL A 46 9.11 13.07 -3.63
N PHE A 47 8.11 12.69 -4.41
CA PHE A 47 8.14 12.85 -5.85
C PHE A 47 7.74 14.29 -6.23
N SER A 48 8.22 14.79 -7.37
CA SER A 48 7.69 16.04 -7.93
C SER A 48 6.28 15.83 -8.49
N HIS A 49 6.02 14.62 -9.00
CA HIS A 49 4.74 14.19 -9.52
C HIS A 49 4.64 12.68 -9.36
N PHE A 50 3.47 12.18 -8.96
CA PHE A 50 3.21 10.75 -8.83
C PHE A 50 1.72 10.50 -9.04
N GLU A 51 1.42 9.62 -9.98
CA GLU A 51 0.09 9.10 -10.30
C GLU A 51 0.17 7.59 -10.28
N HIS A 52 -0.85 6.96 -9.73
CA HIS A 52 -0.97 5.52 -9.66
C HIS A 52 -2.37 5.11 -10.11
N GLU A 53 -2.42 4.33 -11.17
CA GLU A 53 -3.64 3.77 -11.71
C GLU A 53 -3.74 2.29 -11.38
N HIS A 54 -4.91 1.89 -10.93
CA HIS A 54 -5.24 0.52 -10.59
C HIS A 54 -6.34 0.09 -11.56
N HIS A 55 -6.05 -0.94 -12.37
CA HIS A 55 -6.99 -1.49 -13.35
C HIS A 55 -7.37 -2.90 -12.92
N PHE A 56 -8.68 -3.16 -12.89
CA PHE A 56 -9.24 -4.45 -12.52
C PHE A 56 -10.03 -5.02 -13.69
N ALA A 57 -9.76 -6.27 -14.03
CA ALA A 57 -10.50 -6.99 -15.06
C ALA A 57 -10.92 -8.36 -14.53
N ALA A 58 -12.20 -8.71 -14.72
CA ALA A 58 -12.67 -10.06 -14.49
C ALA A 58 -12.04 -11.02 -15.52
N MET A 59 -11.62 -12.19 -15.04
CA MET A 59 -11.06 -13.30 -15.80
C MET A 59 -11.84 -14.56 -15.43
N ASP A 60 -11.74 -15.61 -16.23
CA ASP A 60 -12.42 -16.89 -15.95
C ASP A 60 -11.99 -17.51 -14.61
N ASP A 61 -10.77 -17.21 -14.16
CA ASP A 61 -10.15 -17.72 -12.93
C ASP A 61 -10.09 -16.71 -11.78
N GLY A 62 -10.71 -15.53 -11.91
CA GLY A 62 -10.75 -14.52 -10.85
C GLY A 62 -10.64 -13.09 -11.36
N THR A 63 -9.85 -12.26 -10.67
CA THR A 63 -9.64 -10.85 -11.03
C THR A 63 -8.18 -10.58 -11.32
N ARG A 64 -7.90 -9.97 -12.47
CA ARG A 64 -6.59 -9.45 -12.82
C ARG A 64 -6.46 -7.99 -12.38
N LEU A 65 -5.51 -7.73 -11.48
CA LEU A 65 -5.07 -6.39 -11.12
C LEU A 65 -3.84 -6.00 -11.95
N ARG A 66 -3.89 -4.84 -12.59
CA ARG A 66 -2.76 -4.18 -13.25
C ARG A 66 -2.56 -2.80 -12.64
N ASP A 67 -1.36 -2.57 -12.10
CA ASP A 67 -0.94 -1.29 -11.57
C ASP A 67 -0.06 -0.53 -12.58
N GLU A 68 -0.34 0.75 -12.80
CA GLU A 68 0.49 1.65 -13.60
C GLU A 68 0.92 2.87 -12.77
N ILE A 69 2.22 3.06 -12.60
CA ILE A 69 2.76 4.23 -11.91
C ILE A 69 3.46 5.17 -12.91
N ARG A 70 3.07 6.44 -12.87
CA ARG A 70 3.76 7.54 -13.54
C ARG A 70 4.37 8.43 -12.47
N PHE A 71 5.67 8.69 -12.54
CA PHE A 71 6.34 9.52 -11.54
C PHE A 71 7.47 10.37 -12.12
N THR A 72 7.74 11.48 -11.42
CA THR A 72 8.90 12.35 -11.65
C THR A 72 9.78 12.35 -10.40
N ALA A 73 11.06 12.01 -10.57
CA ALA A 73 12.01 11.90 -9.47
C ALA A 73 12.34 13.27 -8.84
N PRO A 74 12.57 13.35 -7.51
CA PRO A 74 12.74 14.62 -6.78
C PRO A 74 13.91 15.51 -7.20
N TRP A 75 15.03 14.95 -7.67
CA TRP A 75 16.33 15.64 -7.77
C TRP A 75 16.71 15.98 -9.22
N GLY A 76 15.83 16.65 -9.96
CA GLY A 76 15.80 16.81 -11.42
C GLY A 76 17.08 17.16 -12.23
N ALA A 77 18.28 17.25 -11.67
CA ALA A 77 19.51 17.54 -12.42
C ALA A 77 20.73 16.63 -12.13
N ILE A 78 20.93 16.11 -10.91
CA ILE A 78 22.17 15.40 -10.55
C ILE A 78 21.89 13.88 -10.50
N GLY A 79 22.51 13.11 -11.40
CA GLY A 79 22.41 11.64 -11.40
C GLY A 79 21.07 11.05 -11.90
N ARG A 80 20.33 11.80 -12.75
CA ARG A 80 18.95 11.49 -13.19
C ARG A 80 18.71 10.04 -13.59
N LEU A 81 19.61 9.42 -14.35
CA LEU A 81 19.38 8.07 -14.88
C LEU A 81 19.57 6.99 -13.80
N ALA A 82 20.69 7.01 -13.08
CA ALA A 82 20.98 6.04 -12.02
C ALA A 82 19.94 6.11 -10.90
N THR A 83 19.58 7.32 -10.46
CA THR A 83 18.53 7.52 -9.45
C THR A 83 17.17 7.08 -9.97
N LYS A 84 16.80 7.40 -11.22
CA LYS A 84 15.53 6.95 -11.81
C LYS A 84 15.47 5.42 -11.91
N ILE A 85 16.56 4.76 -12.29
CA ILE A 85 16.62 3.29 -12.34
C ILE A 85 16.50 2.70 -10.93
N LEU A 86 17.21 3.23 -9.93
CA LEU A 86 17.14 2.76 -8.55
C LEU A 86 15.72 2.91 -7.98
N VAL A 87 15.11 4.08 -8.18
CA VAL A 87 13.73 4.37 -7.76
C VAL A 87 12.76 3.43 -8.47
N LYS A 88 12.89 3.25 -9.80
CA LYS A 88 12.05 2.32 -10.56
C LYS A 88 12.16 0.91 -9.99
N ARG A 89 13.37 0.40 -9.79
CA ARG A 89 13.61 -0.94 -9.22
C ARG A 89 13.00 -1.08 -7.83
N HIS A 90 13.17 -0.07 -6.98
CA HIS A 90 12.60 -0.06 -5.63
C HIS A 90 11.06 -0.07 -5.66
N LEU A 91 10.43 0.79 -6.46
CA LEU A 91 8.99 0.84 -6.62
C LEU A 91 8.42 -0.47 -7.17
N THR A 92 9.08 -1.05 -8.18
CA THR A 92 8.68 -2.36 -8.72
C THR A 92 8.75 -3.45 -7.65
N ALA A 93 9.85 -3.56 -6.91
CA ALA A 93 9.97 -4.56 -5.85
C ALA A 93 8.92 -4.37 -4.75
N PHE A 94 8.70 -3.12 -4.33
CA PHE A 94 7.68 -2.77 -3.33
C PHE A 94 6.27 -3.14 -3.80
N LEU A 95 5.90 -2.82 -5.05
CA LEU A 95 4.61 -3.18 -5.61
C LEU A 95 4.43 -4.70 -5.72
N MET A 96 5.47 -5.43 -6.13
CA MET A 96 5.40 -6.89 -6.21
C MET A 96 5.15 -7.53 -4.84
N GLU A 97 5.86 -7.08 -3.81
CA GLU A 97 5.66 -7.56 -2.43
C GLU A 97 4.25 -7.23 -1.92
N ARG A 98 3.81 -5.98 -2.10
CA ARG A 98 2.45 -5.56 -1.73
C ARG A 98 1.40 -6.40 -2.44
N ASN A 99 1.54 -6.59 -3.75
CA ASN A 99 0.55 -7.28 -4.57
C ASN A 99 0.51 -8.78 -4.27
N ALA A 100 1.64 -9.39 -3.91
CA ALA A 100 1.66 -10.76 -3.39
C ALA A 100 0.84 -10.88 -2.10
N GLY A 101 1.01 -9.93 -1.16
CA GLY A 101 0.20 -9.88 0.06
C GLY A 101 -1.29 -9.64 -0.21
N LEU A 102 -1.61 -8.72 -1.12
CA LEU A 102 -2.99 -8.46 -1.53
C LEU A 102 -3.65 -9.70 -2.16
N LYS A 103 -2.91 -10.40 -3.04
CA LYS A 103 -3.38 -11.65 -3.65
C LYS A 103 -3.65 -12.72 -2.58
N GLN A 104 -2.73 -12.91 -1.65
CA GLN A 104 -2.91 -13.87 -0.55
C GLN A 104 -4.17 -13.57 0.29
N VAL A 105 -4.40 -12.30 0.63
CA VAL A 105 -5.60 -11.89 1.37
C VAL A 105 -6.87 -12.09 0.52
N ALA A 106 -6.84 -11.72 -0.76
CA ALA A 106 -8.00 -11.80 -1.65
C ALA A 106 -8.41 -13.26 -1.97
N GLU A 107 -7.44 -14.19 -2.01
CA GLU A 107 -7.66 -15.61 -2.31
C GLU A 107 -7.84 -16.48 -1.05
N SER A 108 -7.96 -15.87 0.13
CA SER A 108 -8.21 -16.57 1.40
C SER A 108 -9.39 -15.96 2.15
N GLU A 109 -9.87 -16.60 3.22
CA GLU A 109 -10.93 -16.05 4.08
C GLU A 109 -10.49 -14.79 4.87
N ASP A 110 -9.25 -14.34 4.71
CA ASP A 110 -8.75 -13.15 5.42
C ASP A 110 -9.35 -11.84 4.88
N TRP A 111 -9.93 -11.84 3.68
CA TRP A 111 -10.56 -10.64 3.10
C TRP A 111 -11.72 -10.10 3.94
N HIS A 112 -12.45 -10.97 4.65
CA HIS A 112 -13.54 -10.62 5.57
C HIS A 112 -13.10 -9.56 6.58
N ARG A 113 -11.85 -9.63 7.07
CA ARG A 113 -11.30 -8.66 8.05
C ARG A 113 -11.26 -7.23 7.52
N TYR A 114 -11.24 -7.04 6.21
CA TYR A 114 -11.13 -5.74 5.56
C TYR A 114 -12.48 -5.21 5.07
N LEU A 115 -13.47 -6.08 4.84
CA LEU A 115 -14.78 -5.72 4.30
C LEU A 115 -15.93 -5.80 5.33
N ASP A 116 -15.83 -6.67 6.35
CA ASP A 116 -16.93 -6.93 7.30
C ASP A 116 -17.04 -5.90 8.44
N GLY A 117 -16.50 -4.71 8.26
CA GLY A 117 -16.82 -3.56 9.11
C GLY A 117 -16.31 -3.61 10.57
N GLN A 118 -15.47 -4.55 10.97
CA GLN A 118 -14.81 -4.44 12.28
C GLN A 118 -13.62 -3.49 12.21
N SER A 119 -13.83 -2.29 12.72
CA SER A 119 -12.80 -1.30 12.98
C SER A 119 -11.67 -1.92 13.81
N VAL A 120 -10.57 -2.33 13.18
CA VAL A 120 -9.35 -2.80 13.87
C VAL A 120 -8.89 -1.73 14.87
N THR A 121 -9.15 -1.94 16.15
CA THR A 121 -8.56 -1.15 17.23
C THR A 121 -7.19 -1.73 17.49
N ILE A 122 -6.15 -1.15 16.88
CA ILE A 122 -4.79 -1.40 17.36
C ILE A 122 -4.72 -0.73 18.73
N ALA A 123 -4.74 -1.54 19.79
CA ALA A 123 -4.50 -1.06 21.14
C ALA A 123 -3.15 -0.34 21.17
N VAL A 124 -3.19 0.99 21.27
CA VAL A 124 -1.99 1.77 21.58
C VAL A 124 -1.70 1.50 23.04
N ALA A 125 -0.67 0.70 23.32
CA ALA A 125 -0.16 0.51 24.66
C ALA A 125 0.09 1.89 25.31
N PRO A 126 -0.32 2.10 26.57
CA PRO A 126 -0.11 3.37 27.24
C PRO A 126 1.39 3.67 27.32
N LYS A 127 1.71 4.95 27.16
CA LYS A 127 3.07 5.49 27.11
C LYS A 127 3.80 5.18 28.43
N GLY A 128 4.63 4.13 28.45
CA GLY A 128 5.39 3.79 29.66
C GLY A 128 6.11 2.44 29.72
N SER A 129 6.07 1.58 28.71
CA SER A 129 6.76 0.27 28.77
C SER A 129 7.92 0.17 27.77
N SER A 130 9.13 0.12 28.32
CA SER A 130 10.34 -0.27 27.59
C SER A 130 10.27 -1.76 27.29
N VAL A 131 9.97 -2.13 26.04
CA VAL A 131 10.17 -3.50 25.56
C VAL A 131 10.86 -3.44 24.20
N LYS A 132 12.12 -3.92 24.16
CA LYS A 132 12.79 -4.29 22.90
C LYS A 132 12.05 -5.49 22.32
N GLN A 133 11.46 -5.36 21.13
CA GLN A 133 10.97 -6.53 20.39
C GLN A 133 11.63 -6.63 19.03
N ARG A 134 12.31 -7.76 18.88
CA ARG A 134 12.91 -8.34 17.69
C ARG A 134 11.80 -9.13 17.00
N TRP A 135 11.61 -8.94 15.69
CA TRP A 135 10.56 -9.61 14.93
C TRP A 135 10.93 -11.10 14.74
N GLU A 136 10.09 -12.02 15.23
CA GLU A 136 10.17 -13.46 14.93
C GLU A 136 8.91 -13.91 14.18
N ALA A 137 9.12 -14.63 13.08
CA ALA A 137 8.12 -14.99 12.07
C ALA A 137 7.18 -16.15 12.47
N SER A 138 7.01 -16.44 13.76
CA SER A 138 6.26 -17.61 14.24
C SER A 138 4.89 -17.30 14.84
N SER A 139 4.36 -16.08 14.68
CA SER A 139 3.08 -15.66 15.26
C SER A 139 1.84 -15.85 14.37
N LEU A 140 1.96 -16.57 13.25
CA LEU A 140 0.88 -16.74 12.25
C LEU A 140 0.20 -18.12 12.23
N LEU A 141 0.29 -18.92 13.29
CA LEU A 141 -0.49 -20.15 13.37
C LEU A 141 -1.61 -20.04 14.42
N PRO A 142 -2.89 -20.23 14.04
CA PRO A 142 -3.97 -20.32 15.01
C PRO A 142 -3.83 -21.61 15.81
N ARG A 143 -3.86 -21.51 17.14
CA ARG A 143 -4.02 -22.67 18.03
C ARG A 143 -5.45 -23.19 17.86
N SER A 144 -5.58 -24.45 17.42
CA SER A 144 -6.85 -25.19 17.52
C SER A 144 -7.21 -25.38 18.99
N GLN A 145 -8.46 -25.14 19.36
CA GLN A 145 -9.01 -25.63 20.63
C GLN A 145 -10.06 -26.69 20.34
N SER A 146 -9.84 -27.87 20.93
CA SER A 146 -10.85 -28.88 21.30
C SER A 146 -11.42 -28.52 22.66
#